data_AF-X6MG13-F1
#
_entry.id   AF-X6MG13-F1
#
_cell.length_a   1.000
_cell.length_b   1.000
_cell.length_c   1.000
_cell.angle_alpha   90.00
_cell.angle_beta   90.00
_cell.angle_gamma   90.00
#
_symmetry.space_group_name_H-M   'P 1'
#
loop_
_entity.id
_entity.type
_entity.pdbx_description
1 polymer ?
#
loop_
_entity_poly.entity_id
_entity_poly.type
_entity_poly.pdbx_seq_one_letter_code
_entity_poly.pdbx_strand_id
1 'polypeptide(L)'
;MAYSELKTTEKQNRDKDIEQYKKLDKELNFNVAKLLEEEKINYKKFDHVIKDLQNRLRSYNEKKELVQDRISQEFYDKLTSAVQQSLKWKKDFVGALTTSTKHVNSLIVAADKQLGNLETAKERIMNQSDTTEKNAETRNMLYQFIEWDSEIQEDLKGIMTEWKTLRHELRELASIWKEVSEYSVQK
;
A
#
# COMPACT_ATOMS: atom_id res chain seq x y z
N MET A 1 -18.86 -41.91 -32.01
CA MET A 1 -18.73 -40.55 -32.58
C MET A 1 -19.08 -39.45 -31.57
N ALA A 2 -20.03 -39.63 -30.65
CA ALA A 2 -20.41 -38.60 -29.66
C ALA A 2 -19.31 -38.15 -28.65
N TYR A 3 -18.32 -39.00 -28.33
CA TYR A 3 -17.32 -38.71 -27.29
C TYR A 3 -16.22 -37.72 -27.73
N SER A 4 -15.91 -37.64 -29.03
CA SER A 4 -14.94 -36.68 -29.57
C SER A 4 -15.55 -35.28 -29.69
N GLU A 5 -16.84 -35.18 -30.01
CA GLU A 5 -17.54 -33.89 -30.13
C GLU A 5 -17.71 -33.21 -28.76
N LEU A 6 -18.01 -33.97 -27.69
CA LEU A 6 -18.05 -33.48 -26.31
C LEU A 6 -16.71 -32.90 -25.84
N LYS A 7 -15.59 -33.61 -26.05
CA LYS A 7 -14.23 -33.11 -25.71
C LYS A 7 -13.85 -31.85 -26.47
N THR A 8 -14.30 -31.72 -27.71
CA THR A 8 -13.99 -30.55 -28.57
C THR A 8 -14.76 -29.32 -28.09
N THR A 9 -16.00 -29.52 -27.65
CA THR A 9 -16.87 -28.45 -27.14
C THR A 9 -16.43 -27.96 -25.75
N GLU A 10 -16.03 -28.87 -24.85
CA GLU A 10 -15.47 -28.50 -23.54
C GLU A 10 -14.15 -27.73 -23.66
N LYS A 11 -13.29 -28.12 -24.61
CA LYS A 11 -12.04 -27.40 -24.88
C LYS A 11 -12.30 -25.99 -25.41
N GLN A 12 -13.23 -25.83 -26.34
CA GLN A 12 -13.59 -24.52 -26.89
C GLN A 12 -14.25 -23.59 -25.86
N ASN A 13 -15.03 -24.13 -24.92
CA ASN A 13 -15.59 -23.34 -23.82
C ASN A 13 -14.51 -22.91 -22.83
N ARG A 14 -13.57 -23.80 -22.47
CA ARG A 14 -12.39 -23.43 -21.67
C ARG A 14 -11.54 -22.35 -22.33
N ASP A 15 -11.28 -22.46 -23.63
CA ASP A 15 -10.46 -21.49 -24.35
C ASP A 15 -11.13 -20.10 -24.37
N LYS A 16 -12.46 -20.04 -24.50
CA LYS A 16 -13.24 -18.79 -24.39
C LYS A 16 -13.24 -18.22 -22.98
N ASP A 17 -13.38 -19.05 -21.95
CA ASP A 17 -13.33 -18.61 -20.56
C ASP A 17 -11.93 -18.03 -20.24
N ILE A 18 -10.86 -18.72 -20.66
CA ILE A 18 -9.48 -18.24 -20.52
C ILE A 18 -9.28 -16.90 -21.24
N GLU A 19 -9.87 -16.73 -22.43
CA GLU A 19 -9.75 -15.48 -23.19
C GLU A 19 -10.56 -14.33 -22.55
N GLN A 20 -11.73 -14.61 -21.97
CA GLN A 20 -12.48 -13.64 -21.16
C GLN A 20 -11.69 -13.24 -19.90
N TYR A 21 -11.12 -14.20 -19.18
CA TYR A 21 -10.28 -13.94 -18.01
C TYR A 21 -9.08 -13.06 -18.35
N LYS A 22 -8.37 -13.36 -19.45
CA LYS A 22 -7.24 -12.53 -19.92
C LYS A 22 -7.67 -11.11 -20.28
N LYS A 23 -8.90 -10.93 -20.75
CA LYS A 23 -9.43 -9.61 -21.10
C LYS A 23 -9.82 -8.82 -19.85
N LEU A 24 -10.49 -9.47 -18.91
CA LEU A 24 -10.85 -8.89 -17.61
C LEU A 24 -9.60 -8.49 -16.81
N ASP A 25 -8.59 -9.36 -16.80
CA ASP A 25 -7.30 -9.12 -16.14
C ASP A 25 -6.56 -7.92 -16.75
N LYS A 26 -6.50 -7.81 -18.09
CA LYS A 26 -5.92 -6.63 -18.75
C LYS A 26 -6.68 -5.33 -18.44
N GLU A 27 -8.00 -5.39 -18.42
CA GLU A 27 -8.84 -4.23 -18.15
C GLU A 27 -8.74 -3.79 -16.67
N LEU A 28 -8.69 -4.75 -15.75
CA LEU A 28 -8.43 -4.51 -14.33
C LEU A 28 -7.04 -3.89 -14.13
N ASN A 29 -6.01 -4.48 -14.73
CA ASN A 29 -4.63 -3.96 -14.65
C ASN A 29 -4.49 -2.54 -15.23
N PHE A 30 -5.18 -2.25 -16.33
CA PHE A 30 -5.21 -0.92 -16.92
C PHE A 30 -5.92 0.10 -16.00
N ASN A 31 -7.06 -0.27 -15.44
CA ASN A 31 -7.81 0.59 -14.52
C ASN A 31 -7.04 0.86 -13.22
N VAL A 32 -6.36 -0.16 -12.68
CA VAL A 32 -5.48 -0.02 -11.50
C VAL A 32 -4.30 0.91 -11.82
N ALA A 33 -3.63 0.73 -12.96
CA ALA A 33 -2.52 1.60 -13.36
C ALA A 33 -2.94 3.07 -13.51
N LYS A 34 -4.13 3.32 -14.08
CA LYS A 34 -4.69 4.67 -14.22
C LYS A 34 -4.99 5.31 -12.87
N LEU A 35 -5.65 4.58 -11.97
CA LEU A 35 -5.97 5.05 -10.62
C LEU A 35 -4.70 5.36 -9.82
N LEU A 36 -3.64 4.56 -9.96
CA LEU A 36 -2.35 4.81 -9.32
C LEU A 36 -1.68 6.10 -9.81
N GLU A 37 -1.76 6.43 -11.10
CA GLU A 37 -1.19 7.67 -11.61
C GLU A 37 -2.01 8.89 -11.16
N GLU A 38 -3.35 8.78 -11.12
CA GLU A 38 -4.22 9.82 -10.56
C GLU A 38 -3.93 10.04 -9.07
N GLU A 39 -3.75 8.96 -8.29
CA GLU A 39 -3.37 9.01 -6.88
C GLU A 39 -2.02 9.73 -6.68
N LYS A 40 -1.01 9.39 -7.49
CA LYS A 40 0.31 10.02 -7.46
C LYS A 40 0.25 11.51 -7.77
N ILE A 41 -0.58 11.92 -8.74
CA ILE A 41 -0.80 13.34 -9.06
C ILE A 41 -1.46 14.05 -7.88
N ASN A 42 -2.48 13.44 -7.27
CA ASN A 42 -3.17 14.00 -6.11
C ASN A 42 -2.23 14.13 -4.90
N TYR A 43 -1.37 13.13 -4.65
CA TYR A 43 -0.35 13.19 -3.61
C TYR A 43 0.61 14.36 -3.82
N LYS A 44 1.11 14.58 -5.05
CA LYS A 44 2.00 15.74 -5.34
C LYS A 44 1.32 17.08 -5.07
N LYS A 45 0.04 17.23 -5.44
CA LYS A 45 -0.74 18.44 -5.14
C LYS A 45 -0.88 18.65 -3.63
N PHE A 46 -1.18 17.58 -2.90
CA PHE A 46 -1.29 17.61 -1.45
C PHE A 46 0.04 17.96 -0.78
N ASP A 47 1.15 17.34 -1.18
CA ASP A 47 2.50 17.64 -0.68
C ASP A 47 2.86 19.12 -0.88
N HIS A 48 2.52 19.69 -2.04
CA HIS A 48 2.74 21.11 -2.31
C HIS A 48 1.95 22.01 -1.35
N VAL A 49 0.65 21.72 -1.16
CA VAL A 49 -0.20 22.47 -0.21
C VAL A 49 0.34 22.38 1.22
N ILE A 50 0.77 21.21 1.67
CA ILE A 50 1.34 21.02 3.01
C ILE A 50 2.63 21.82 3.18
N LYS A 51 3.54 21.79 2.20
CA LYS A 51 4.79 22.58 2.22
C LYS A 51 4.52 24.08 2.26
N ASP A 52 3.56 24.54 1.47
CA ASP A 52 3.17 25.95 1.45
C ASP A 52 2.61 26.41 2.80
N LEU A 53 1.77 25.58 3.44
CA LEU A 53 1.26 25.85 4.78
C LEU A 53 2.38 25.90 5.83
N GLN A 54 3.33 24.95 5.79
CA GLN A 54 4.50 24.93 6.68
C GLN A 54 5.37 26.19 6.50
N ASN A 55 5.61 26.61 5.25
CA ASN A 55 6.38 27.81 4.92
C ASN A 55 5.69 29.09 5.42
N ARG A 56 4.37 29.21 5.21
CA ARG A 56 3.60 30.36 5.68
C ARG A 56 3.60 30.47 7.21
N LEU A 57 3.48 29.33 7.92
CA LEU A 57 3.58 29.29 9.38
C LEU A 57 4.95 29.73 9.88
N ARG A 58 6.02 29.26 9.23
CA ARG A 58 7.40 29.69 9.57
C ARG A 58 7.57 31.20 9.38
N SER A 59 7.15 31.74 8.23
CA SER A 59 7.22 33.18 7.95
C SER A 59 6.34 34.03 8.86
N TYR A 60 5.22 33.49 9.37
CA TYR A 60 4.39 34.16 10.36
C TYR A 60 5.12 34.27 11.71
N ASN A 61 5.80 33.20 12.15
CA ASN A 61 6.60 33.20 13.37
C ASN A 61 7.81 34.16 13.29
N GLU A 62 8.54 34.16 12.16
CA GLU A 62 9.68 35.07 11.93
C GLU A 62 9.28 36.55 11.98
N LYS A 63 8.05 36.89 11.57
CA LYS A 63 7.54 38.27 11.60
C LYS A 63 6.98 38.71 12.97
N LYS A 64 6.85 37.79 13.92
CA LYS A 64 6.19 38.02 15.21
C LYS A 64 7.16 38.48 16.33
N GLU A 65 8.44 38.63 16.04
CA GLU A 65 9.48 39.13 16.97
C GLU A 65 9.23 40.55 17.55
N LEU A 66 8.08 41.17 17.28
CA LEU A 66 7.68 42.51 17.75
C LEU A 66 6.78 42.49 19.01
N VAL A 67 6.48 41.34 19.61
CA VAL A 67 5.58 41.24 20.78
C VAL A 67 6.38 41.08 22.09
N GLN A 68 6.24 42.04 23.01
CA GLN A 68 7.06 42.21 24.22
C GLN A 68 6.84 41.20 25.37
N ASP A 69 5.95 40.22 25.24
CA ASP A 69 5.59 39.31 26.34
C ASP A 69 6.12 37.88 26.09
N ARG A 70 7.17 37.50 26.83
CA ARG A 70 7.86 36.19 26.71
C ARG A 70 6.91 35.00 26.89
N ILE A 71 5.90 35.12 27.76
CA ILE A 71 4.94 34.03 28.03
C ILE A 71 4.03 33.83 26.81
N SER A 72 3.65 34.92 26.13
CA SER A 72 2.87 34.83 24.90
C SER A 72 3.67 34.17 23.78
N GLN A 73 4.97 34.48 23.68
CA GLN A 73 5.83 33.96 22.61
C GLN A 73 6.06 32.45 22.72
N GLU A 74 6.36 31.94 23.92
CA GLU A 74 6.55 30.50 24.15
C GLU A 74 5.30 29.68 23.77
N PHE A 75 4.10 30.18 24.09
CA PHE A 75 2.84 29.54 23.69
C PHE A 75 2.67 29.50 22.17
N TYR A 76 2.95 30.61 21.48
CA TYR A 76 2.83 30.66 20.01
C TYR A 76 3.88 29.81 19.30
N ASP A 77 5.07 29.66 19.87
CA ASP A 77 6.09 28.74 19.36
C ASP A 77 5.67 27.28 19.52
N LYS A 78 5.14 26.90 20.69
CA LYS A 78 4.57 25.56 20.92
C LYS A 78 3.41 25.27 19.97
N LEU A 79 2.49 26.22 19.80
CA LEU A 79 1.35 26.10 18.87
C LEU A 79 1.83 25.93 17.42
N THR A 80 2.77 26.76 16.97
CA THR A 80 3.28 26.69 15.59
C THR A 80 4.02 25.38 15.34
N SER A 81 4.84 24.94 16.29
CA SER A 81 5.49 23.63 16.24
C SER A 81 4.48 22.48 16.16
N ALA A 82 3.44 22.49 17.02
CA ALA A 82 2.38 21.48 17.01
C ALA A 82 1.65 21.41 15.65
N VAL A 83 1.35 22.56 15.05
CA VAL A 83 0.73 22.64 13.72
C VAL A 83 1.69 22.12 12.64
N GLN A 84 2.97 22.48 12.67
CA GLN A 84 3.96 21.99 11.70
C GLN A 84 4.13 20.48 11.76
N GLN A 85 4.22 19.91 12.98
CA GLN A 85 4.30 18.46 13.19
C GLN A 85 3.01 17.77 12.74
N SER A 86 1.84 18.35 13.00
CA SER A 86 0.55 17.81 12.52
C SER A 86 0.46 17.80 10.99
N LEU A 87 0.96 18.84 10.33
CA LEU A 87 1.04 18.91 8.87
C LEU A 87 1.99 17.87 8.29
N LYS A 88 3.16 17.67 8.93
CA LYS A 88 4.11 16.63 8.56
C LYS A 88 3.49 15.25 8.69
N TRP A 89 2.90 14.93 9.85
CA TRP A 89 2.24 13.64 10.07
C TRP A 89 1.12 13.37 9.05
N LYS A 90 0.30 14.37 8.73
CA LYS A 90 -0.74 14.23 7.68
C LYS A 90 -0.14 13.90 6.31
N LYS A 91 0.99 14.52 5.97
CA LYS A 91 1.74 14.20 4.74
C LYS A 91 2.25 12.77 4.75
N ASP A 92 2.88 12.36 5.85
CA ASP A 92 3.47 11.03 5.98
C ASP A 92 2.37 9.95 5.99
N PHE A 93 1.21 10.21 6.62
CA PHE A 93 0.02 9.38 6.58
C PHE A 93 -0.52 9.16 5.16
N VAL A 94 -0.69 10.23 4.38
CA VAL A 94 -1.15 10.09 2.98
C VAL A 94 -0.08 9.37 2.14
N GLY A 95 1.21 9.60 2.41
CA GLY A 95 2.30 8.85 1.77
C GLY A 95 2.20 7.35 2.02
N ALA A 96 1.99 6.94 3.28
CA ALA A 96 1.84 5.54 3.67
C ALA A 96 0.56 4.90 3.08
N LEU A 97 -0.53 5.66 2.95
CA LEU A 97 -1.74 5.19 2.25
C LEU A 97 -1.41 4.81 0.80
N THR A 98 -0.77 5.70 0.06
CA THR A 98 -0.39 5.45 -1.34
C THR A 98 0.60 4.30 -1.48
N THR A 99 1.60 4.23 -0.60
CA THR A 99 2.53 3.10 -0.55
C THR A 99 1.81 1.78 -0.26
N SER A 100 0.88 1.78 0.70
CA SER A 100 0.07 0.60 1.05
C SER A 100 -0.82 0.15 -0.12
N THR A 101 -1.47 1.08 -0.82
CA THR A 101 -2.26 0.79 -2.03
C THR A 101 -1.39 0.10 -3.08
N LYS A 102 -0.19 0.64 -3.35
CA LYS A 102 0.75 0.04 -4.29
C LYS A 102 1.16 -1.37 -3.85
N HIS A 103 1.50 -1.58 -2.59
CA HIS A 103 1.86 -2.90 -2.08
C HIS A 103 0.70 -3.89 -2.21
N VAL A 104 -0.51 -3.54 -1.80
CA VAL A 104 -1.70 -4.40 -1.93
C VAL A 104 -1.93 -4.81 -3.38
N ASN A 105 -1.81 -3.87 -4.32
CA ASN A 105 -1.94 -4.20 -5.75
C ASN A 105 -0.84 -5.15 -6.24
N SER A 106 0.41 -4.96 -5.82
CA SER A 106 1.50 -5.90 -6.13
C SER A 106 1.24 -7.29 -5.54
N LEU A 107 0.70 -7.37 -4.32
CA LEU A 107 0.35 -8.63 -3.66
C LEU A 107 -0.75 -9.38 -4.43
N ILE A 108 -1.76 -8.67 -4.95
CA ILE A 108 -2.81 -9.26 -5.79
C ILE A 108 -2.20 -9.89 -7.04
N VAL A 109 -1.38 -9.13 -7.78
CA VAL A 109 -0.72 -9.64 -9.01
C VAL A 109 0.20 -10.83 -8.70
N ALA A 110 0.94 -10.78 -7.58
CA ALA A 110 1.80 -11.87 -7.15
C ALA A 110 0.99 -13.13 -6.82
N ALA A 111 -0.15 -12.98 -6.14
CA ALA A 111 -1.06 -14.08 -5.81
C ALA A 111 -1.67 -14.70 -7.08
N ASP A 112 -2.12 -13.88 -8.04
CA ASP A 112 -2.68 -14.37 -9.31
C ASP A 112 -1.64 -15.15 -10.12
N LYS A 113 -0.40 -14.62 -10.19
CA LYS A 113 0.71 -15.33 -10.82
C LYS A 113 0.99 -16.67 -10.13
N GLN A 114 0.97 -16.70 -8.81
CA GLN A 114 1.23 -17.92 -8.06
C GLN A 114 0.12 -18.96 -8.23
N LEU A 115 -1.14 -18.52 -8.32
CA LEU A 115 -2.26 -19.40 -8.66
C LEU A 115 -2.03 -20.06 -10.04
N GLY A 116 -1.64 -19.29 -11.05
CA GLY A 116 -1.33 -19.83 -12.37
C GLY A 116 -0.14 -20.80 -12.38
N ASN A 117 0.89 -20.54 -11.57
CA ASN A 117 2.01 -21.47 -11.38
C ASN A 117 1.54 -22.80 -10.77
N LEU A 118 0.68 -22.75 -9.75
CA LEU A 118 0.13 -23.93 -9.09
C LEU A 118 -0.76 -24.75 -10.04
N GLU A 119 -1.59 -24.10 -10.86
CA GLU A 119 -2.40 -24.77 -11.87
C GLU A 119 -1.52 -25.47 -12.92
N THR A 120 -0.48 -24.80 -13.41
CA THR A 120 0.48 -25.38 -14.35
C THR A 120 1.24 -26.56 -13.76
N ALA A 121 1.70 -26.44 -12.51
CA ALA A 121 2.39 -27.51 -11.81
C ALA A 121 1.47 -28.72 -11.60
N LYS A 122 0.21 -28.49 -11.22
CA LYS A 122 -0.80 -29.54 -11.10
C LYS A 122 -1.00 -30.29 -12.42
N GLU A 123 -1.12 -29.59 -13.54
CA GLU A 123 -1.24 -30.23 -14.86
C GLU A 123 -0.02 -31.09 -15.20
N ARG A 124 1.20 -30.58 -14.94
CA ARG A 124 2.44 -31.34 -15.14
C ARG A 124 2.44 -32.61 -14.29
N ILE A 125 2.16 -32.49 -12.99
CA ILE A 125 2.10 -33.63 -12.06
C ILE A 125 1.07 -34.67 -12.54
N MET A 126 -0.11 -34.23 -12.99
CA MET A 126 -1.14 -35.15 -13.50
C MET A 126 -0.71 -35.89 -14.77
N ASN A 127 0.10 -35.26 -15.62
CA ASN A 127 0.58 -35.83 -16.88
C ASN A 127 1.80 -36.75 -16.72
N GLN A 128 2.50 -36.71 -15.58
CA GLN A 128 3.63 -37.61 -15.33
C GLN A 128 3.15 -39.04 -15.03
N SER A 129 3.70 -40.03 -15.74
CA SER A 129 3.39 -41.44 -15.48
C SER A 129 4.24 -42.04 -14.37
N ASP A 130 5.49 -41.60 -14.23
CA ASP A 130 6.40 -42.09 -13.20
C ASP A 130 6.13 -41.44 -11.84
N THR A 131 6.11 -42.27 -10.79
CA THR A 131 5.87 -41.84 -9.41
C THR A 131 7.03 -41.02 -8.86
N THR A 132 8.26 -41.30 -9.28
CA THR A 132 9.44 -40.55 -8.80
C THR A 132 9.44 -39.13 -9.36
N GLU A 133 9.20 -38.99 -10.66
CA GLU A 133 9.06 -37.68 -11.33
C GLU A 133 7.87 -36.88 -10.79
N LYS A 134 6.71 -37.53 -10.55
CA LYS A 134 5.56 -36.90 -9.87
C LYS A 134 5.94 -36.31 -8.52
N ASN A 135 6.65 -37.08 -7.70
CA ASN A 135 7.07 -36.64 -6.37
C ASN A 135 8.10 -35.50 -6.45
N ALA A 136 8.99 -35.51 -7.44
CA ALA A 136 9.96 -34.44 -7.67
C ALA A 136 9.25 -33.13 -8.05
N GLU A 137 8.31 -33.17 -9.01
CA GLU A 137 7.56 -31.98 -9.44
C GLU A 137 6.66 -31.45 -8.31
N THR A 138 6.05 -32.33 -7.52
CA THR A 138 5.25 -31.94 -6.34
C THR A 138 6.12 -31.22 -5.31
N ARG A 139 7.33 -31.73 -5.03
CA ARG A 139 8.27 -31.06 -4.12
C ARG A 139 8.69 -29.69 -4.65
N ASN A 140 9.00 -29.59 -5.94
CA ASN A 140 9.35 -28.32 -6.57
C ASN A 140 8.22 -27.29 -6.45
N MET A 141 6.98 -27.69 -6.71
CA MET A 141 5.79 -26.83 -6.52
C MET A 141 5.68 -26.33 -5.08
N LEU A 142 5.86 -27.22 -4.09
CA LEU A 142 5.82 -26.84 -2.67
C LEU A 142 6.95 -25.88 -2.29
N TYR A 143 8.16 -26.09 -2.80
CA TYR A 143 9.28 -25.18 -2.57
C TYR A 143 9.02 -23.78 -3.12
N GLN A 144 8.53 -23.68 -4.36
CA GLN A 144 8.16 -22.40 -4.97
C GLN A 144 7.06 -21.69 -4.19
N PHE A 145 6.09 -22.42 -3.63
CA PHE A 145 5.06 -21.84 -2.78
C PHE A 145 5.62 -21.31 -1.45
N ILE A 146 6.51 -22.06 -0.80
CA ILE A 146 7.15 -21.63 0.46
C ILE A 146 8.01 -20.39 0.24
N GLU A 147 8.77 -20.34 -0.86
CA GLU A 147 9.58 -19.18 -1.22
C GLU A 147 8.70 -17.94 -1.45
N TRP A 148 7.64 -18.08 -2.25
CA TRP A 148 6.65 -17.01 -2.46
C TRP A 148 6.00 -16.54 -1.16
N ASP A 149 5.57 -17.44 -0.27
CA ASP A 149 4.97 -17.05 1.02
C ASP A 149 5.96 -16.23 1.87
N SER A 150 7.24 -16.63 1.89
CA SER A 150 8.28 -15.89 2.60
C SER A 150 8.47 -14.47 2.05
N GLU A 151 8.51 -14.29 0.73
CA GLU A 151 8.63 -12.97 0.09
C GLU A 151 7.45 -12.07 0.46
N ILE A 152 6.23 -12.61 0.41
CA ILE A 152 5.00 -11.87 0.74
C ILE A 152 4.98 -11.45 2.22
N GLN A 153 5.46 -12.29 3.14
CA GLN A 153 5.55 -11.94 4.56
C GLN A 153 6.48 -10.76 4.82
N GLU A 154 7.59 -10.63 4.08
CA GLU A 154 8.49 -9.48 4.19
C GLU A 154 7.81 -8.18 3.76
N ASP A 155 7.11 -8.20 2.62
CA ASP A 155 6.34 -7.05 2.13
C ASP A 155 5.26 -6.61 3.14
N LEU A 156 4.50 -7.58 3.68
CA LEU A 156 3.49 -7.31 4.71
C LEU A 156 4.09 -6.73 5.98
N LYS A 157 5.26 -7.21 6.40
CA LYS A 157 5.98 -6.67 7.58
C LYS A 157 6.42 -5.23 7.35
N GLY A 158 6.85 -4.88 6.15
CA GLY A 158 7.19 -3.50 5.74
C GLY A 158 6.00 -2.56 5.94
N ILE A 159 4.85 -2.90 5.35
CA ILE A 159 3.59 -2.15 5.48
C ILE A 159 3.23 -1.98 6.96
N MET A 160 3.18 -3.09 7.71
CA MET A 160 2.79 -3.07 9.12
C MET A 160 3.73 -2.22 9.99
N THR A 161 5.00 -2.11 9.62
CA THR A 161 5.99 -1.30 10.35
C THR A 161 5.72 0.18 10.12
N GLU A 162 5.49 0.61 8.87
CA GLU A 162 5.13 1.99 8.53
C GLU A 162 3.87 2.46 9.28
N TRP A 163 2.82 1.64 9.29
CA TRP A 163 1.58 1.94 10.02
C TRP A 163 1.77 2.02 11.54
N LYS A 164 2.63 1.18 12.12
CA LYS A 164 2.97 1.24 13.56
C LYS A 164 3.69 2.54 13.91
N THR A 165 4.62 2.99 13.07
CA THR A 165 5.32 4.26 13.24
C THR A 165 4.35 5.44 13.21
N LEU A 166 3.51 5.54 12.19
CA LEU A 166 2.51 6.61 12.09
C LEU A 166 1.54 6.65 13.28
N ARG A 167 1.14 5.48 13.79
CA ARG A 167 0.29 5.38 14.99
C ARG A 167 1.02 5.92 16.22
N HIS A 168 2.31 5.67 16.35
CA HIS A 168 3.11 6.17 17.46
C HIS A 168 3.21 7.70 17.40
N GLU A 169 3.58 8.25 16.25
CA GLU A 169 3.66 9.70 16.02
C GLU A 169 2.32 10.41 16.29
N LEU A 170 1.19 9.80 15.91
CA LEU A 170 -0.14 10.35 16.21
C LEU A 170 -0.40 10.46 17.72
N ARG A 171 0.08 9.49 18.52
CA ARG A 171 -0.07 9.55 19.99
C ARG A 171 0.78 10.64 20.60
N GLU A 172 2.00 10.84 20.09
CA GLU A 172 2.87 11.94 20.51
C GLU A 172 2.23 13.28 20.19
N LEU A 173 1.70 13.45 18.97
CA LEU A 173 0.95 14.64 18.58
C LEU A 173 -0.25 14.89 19.48
N ALA A 174 -0.99 13.85 19.88
CA ALA A 174 -2.11 13.99 20.82
C ALA A 174 -1.64 14.54 22.19
N SER A 175 -0.47 14.10 22.67
CA SER A 175 0.13 14.64 23.90
C SER A 175 0.51 16.11 23.75
N ILE A 176 1.17 16.47 22.64
CA ILE A 176 1.55 17.86 22.34
C ILE A 176 0.32 18.77 22.29
N TRP A 177 -0.76 18.34 21.62
CA TRP A 177 -2.00 19.11 21.56
C TRP A 177 -2.68 19.25 22.92
N LYS A 178 -2.56 18.24 23.78
CA LYS A 178 -3.04 18.34 25.16
C LYS A 178 -2.28 19.42 25.93
N GLU A 179 -0.94 19.43 25.87
CA GLU A 179 -0.11 20.46 26.51
C GLU A 179 -0.41 21.88 25.99
N VAL A 180 -0.57 22.04 24.67
CA VAL A 180 -0.97 23.31 24.05
C VAL A 180 -2.34 23.76 24.54
N SER A 181 -3.29 22.83 24.68
CA SER A 181 -4.65 23.14 25.16
C SER A 181 -4.66 23.55 26.64
N GLU A 182 -3.85 22.93 27.49
CA GLU A 182 -3.75 23.26 28.92
C GLU A 182 -3.21 24.69 29.14
N TYR A 183 -2.28 25.13 28.28
CA TYR A 183 -1.79 26.51 28.24
C TYR A 183 -2.88 27.55 27.90
N SER A 184 -3.89 27.15 27.13
CA SER A 184 -4.99 28.05 26.74
C SER A 184 -6.03 28.26 27.85
N VAL A 185 -6.05 27.39 28.87
CA VAL A 185 -7.04 27.38 29.97
C VAL A 185 -6.49 28.01 31.26
N GLN A 186 -5.17 28.15 31.41
CA GLN A 186 -4.53 28.75 32.60
C GLN A 186 -4.52 30.30 32.60
N LYS A 187 -5.35 30.95 31.77
CA LYS A 187 -5.62 32.40 31.78
C LYS A 187 -7.08 32.66 32.11
#